data_AF-T1K760-F1
#
_entry.id   AF-T1K760-F1
#
_cell.length_a   1.000
_cell.length_b   1.000
_cell.length_c   1.000
_cell.angle_alpha   90.00
_cell.angle_beta   90.00
_cell.angle_gamma   90.00
#
_symmetry.space_group_name_H-M   'P 1'
#
loop_
_entity.id
_entity.type
_entity.pdbx_description
1 polymer ?
#
loop_
_entity_poly.entity_id
_entity_poly.type
_entity_poly.pdbx_seq_one_letter_code
_entity_poly.pdbx_strand_id
1 'polypeptide(L)'
;MIATLFVVFAFASSALGALPTQNLCPVPPTTPGADIDKIAGLWHVISPPTSDPPSTFYFMPRKDGNFNVTIPEDLRYGEKVYLNLLGERSDNENLLNIYPDMSKKYPYLMSLNILDVDYIHYMAGYMCFYLPTRSFPIGPLVLSRSNTMSADKLAELTDLIKNYLETALVQ
;
A
#
# COMPACT_ATOMS: atom_id res chain seq x y z
N MET A 1 -31.24 -36.73 -30.84
CA MET A 1 -30.04 -36.09 -30.26
C MET A 1 -30.51 -35.17 -29.15
N ILE A 2 -30.13 -35.43 -27.91
CA ILE A 2 -30.45 -34.59 -26.75
C ILE A 2 -29.25 -33.66 -26.57
N ALA A 3 -29.44 -32.36 -26.78
CA ALA A 3 -28.39 -31.37 -26.60
C ALA A 3 -28.29 -31.00 -25.12
N THR A 4 -27.24 -31.47 -24.46
CA THR A 4 -26.92 -31.14 -23.07
C THR A 4 -26.38 -29.71 -23.03
N LEU A 5 -27.18 -28.80 -22.47
CA LEU A 5 -26.79 -27.40 -22.26
C LEU A 5 -25.87 -27.32 -21.03
N PHE A 6 -24.59 -27.03 -21.21
CA PHE A 6 -23.68 -26.70 -20.12
C PHE A 6 -23.92 -25.25 -19.69
N VAL A 7 -24.57 -25.06 -18.55
CA VAL A 7 -24.64 -23.76 -17.88
C VAL A 7 -23.30 -23.52 -17.20
N VAL A 8 -22.46 -22.70 -17.82
CA VAL A 8 -21.22 -22.21 -17.19
C VAL A 8 -21.63 -21.12 -16.20
N PHE A 9 -21.55 -21.43 -14.90
CA PHE A 9 -21.59 -20.42 -13.86
C PHE A 9 -20.27 -19.66 -13.87
N ALA A 10 -20.20 -18.56 -14.61
CA ALA A 10 -19.19 -17.55 -14.35
C ALA A 10 -19.54 -16.93 -12.99
N PHE A 11 -18.72 -17.18 -11.97
CA PHE A 11 -18.75 -16.40 -10.75
C PHE A 11 -18.26 -14.99 -11.11
N ALA A 12 -19.20 -14.12 -11.49
CA ALA A 12 -18.97 -12.70 -11.38
C ALA A 12 -18.86 -12.41 -9.88
N SER A 13 -17.63 -12.31 -9.38
CA SER A 13 -17.37 -11.78 -8.05
C SER A 13 -18.20 -10.51 -7.91
N SER A 14 -19.07 -10.53 -6.91
CA SER A 14 -20.01 -9.46 -6.59
C SER A 14 -19.34 -8.10 -6.72
N ALA A 15 -19.73 -7.35 -7.76
CA ALA A 15 -19.52 -5.92 -7.82
C ALA A 15 -20.21 -5.32 -6.59
N LEU A 16 -19.40 -5.02 -5.57
CA LEU A 16 -19.79 -4.12 -4.50
C LEU A 16 -20.24 -2.82 -5.16
N GLY A 17 -21.50 -2.47 -4.92
CA GLY A 17 -22.23 -1.45 -5.65
C GLY A 17 -21.51 -0.12 -5.73
N ALA A 18 -21.58 0.47 -6.92
CA ALA A 18 -21.30 1.87 -7.16
C ALA A 18 -22.16 2.74 -6.24
N LEU A 19 -21.58 3.23 -5.15
CA LEU A 19 -22.01 4.45 -4.48
C LEU A 19 -21.29 5.63 -5.16
N PRO A 20 -21.99 6.72 -5.48
CA PRO A 20 -21.39 7.84 -6.20
C PRO A 20 -20.35 8.52 -5.31
N THR A 21 -19.11 8.59 -5.81
CA THR A 21 -18.00 9.44 -5.35
C THR A 21 -17.45 9.26 -3.92
N GLN A 22 -17.44 8.04 -3.36
CA GLN A 22 -16.81 7.78 -2.04
C GLN A 22 -15.54 6.91 -2.06
N ASN A 23 -15.15 6.37 -3.23
CA ASN A 23 -13.93 5.58 -3.39
C ASN A 23 -12.88 6.36 -4.20
N LEU A 24 -12.10 7.21 -3.55
CA LEU A 24 -11.03 8.00 -4.18
C LEU A 24 -9.70 7.24 -4.28
N CYS A 25 -9.62 6.00 -3.82
CA CYS A 25 -8.37 5.26 -3.91
C CYS A 25 -8.27 4.55 -5.26
N PRO A 26 -7.47 5.07 -6.20
CA PRO A 26 -7.18 4.32 -7.40
C PRO A 26 -6.44 3.04 -7.05
N VAL A 27 -6.56 2.03 -7.90
CA VAL A 27 -5.87 0.75 -7.75
C VAL A 27 -4.75 0.70 -8.78
N PRO A 28 -3.48 0.52 -8.39
CA PRO A 28 -2.36 0.51 -9.32
C PRO A 28 -2.51 -0.62 -10.35
N PRO A 29 -2.11 -0.40 -11.61
CA PRO A 29 -2.13 -1.45 -12.63
C PRO A 29 -1.21 -2.58 -12.20
N THR A 30 -1.58 -3.84 -12.44
CA THR A 30 -0.81 -5.04 -12.04
C THR A 30 0.36 -5.36 -12.97
N THR A 31 0.71 -4.47 -13.90
CA THR A 31 1.78 -4.70 -14.88
C THR A 31 2.66 -3.46 -14.99
N PRO A 32 3.96 -3.56 -14.64
CA PRO A 32 4.60 -4.74 -14.02
C PRO A 32 4.07 -4.98 -12.60
N GLY A 33 3.89 -6.24 -12.23
CA GLY A 33 3.47 -6.63 -10.89
C GLY A 33 4.64 -6.58 -9.92
N ALA A 34 4.42 -6.05 -8.72
CA ALA A 34 5.41 -6.06 -7.65
C ALA A 34 5.47 -7.43 -7.00
N ASP A 35 6.67 -7.94 -6.86
CA ASP A 35 6.97 -9.12 -6.09
C ASP A 35 6.96 -8.73 -4.60
N ILE A 36 5.77 -8.75 -3.99
CA ILE A 36 5.57 -8.38 -2.59
C ILE A 36 6.49 -9.20 -1.66
N ASP A 37 6.87 -10.44 -2.00
CA ASP A 37 7.81 -11.22 -1.17
C ASP A 37 9.17 -10.52 -1.03
N LYS A 38 9.61 -9.78 -2.05
CA LYS A 38 10.90 -9.09 -2.06
C LYS A 38 10.91 -7.76 -1.28
N ILE A 39 9.78 -7.30 -0.76
CA ILE A 39 9.74 -6.05 0.02
C ILE A 39 10.21 -6.24 1.47
N ALA A 40 10.47 -7.47 1.90
CA ALA A 40 10.89 -7.79 3.26
C ALA A 40 12.07 -6.92 3.73
N GLY A 41 12.09 -6.60 5.03
CA GLY A 41 13.15 -5.84 5.69
C GLY A 41 12.80 -4.36 5.93
N LEU A 42 13.84 -3.58 6.25
CA LEU A 42 13.73 -2.17 6.63
C LEU A 42 13.67 -1.27 5.38
N TRP A 43 12.82 -0.26 5.46
CA TRP A 43 12.70 0.83 4.51
C TRP A 43 12.60 2.16 5.25
N HIS A 44 13.41 3.14 4.87
CA HIS A 44 13.35 4.51 5.36
C HIS A 44 12.34 5.32 4.56
N VAL A 45 11.53 6.12 5.25
CA VAL A 45 10.65 7.09 4.60
C VAL A 45 11.49 8.28 4.13
N ILE A 46 11.50 8.51 2.83
CA ILE A 46 12.17 9.66 2.19
C ILE A 46 11.15 10.76 1.88
N SER A 47 9.95 10.38 1.46
CA SER A 47 8.84 11.31 1.20
C SER A 47 7.54 10.75 1.81
N PRO A 48 6.76 11.54 2.56
CA PRO A 48 7.08 12.91 2.97
C PRO A 48 8.31 12.94 3.91
N PRO A 49 9.04 14.07 4.00
CA PRO A 49 10.12 14.21 4.97
C PRO A 49 9.55 14.03 6.39
N THR A 50 10.14 13.12 7.15
CA THR A 50 9.71 12.83 8.52
C THR A 50 10.59 13.54 9.55
N SER A 51 10.24 13.43 10.83
CA SER A 51 11.08 13.87 11.95
C SER A 51 12.47 13.22 11.95
N ASP A 52 13.36 13.73 12.80
CA ASP A 52 14.64 13.11 13.15
C ASP A 52 14.48 12.32 14.46
N PRO A 53 14.66 10.99 14.48
CA PRO A 53 15.15 10.14 13.38
C PRO A 53 14.09 9.85 12.31
N PRO A 54 14.51 9.62 11.04
CA PRO A 54 13.60 9.34 9.94
C PRO A 54 12.73 8.11 10.22
N SER A 55 11.44 8.21 9.92
CA SER A 55 10.49 7.12 10.10
C SER A 55 10.87 5.94 9.20
N THR A 56 10.50 4.74 9.62
CA THR A 56 10.82 3.51 8.88
C THR A 56 9.61 2.60 8.80
N PHE A 57 9.56 1.79 7.75
CA PHE A 57 8.67 0.64 7.63
C PHE A 57 9.54 -0.62 7.71
N TYR A 58 9.23 -1.51 8.64
CA TYR A 58 9.88 -2.80 8.73
C TYR A 58 8.87 -3.91 8.40
N PHE A 59 9.05 -4.55 7.24
CA PHE A 59 8.19 -5.65 6.78
C PHE A 59 8.83 -6.98 7.17
N MET A 60 8.34 -7.62 8.22
CA MET A 60 8.84 -8.91 8.69
C MET A 60 7.96 -10.05 8.15
N PRO A 61 8.49 -10.94 7.28
CA PRO A 61 7.72 -12.06 6.73
C PRO A 61 7.18 -12.99 7.81
N ARG A 62 6.00 -13.55 7.56
CA ARG A 62 5.33 -14.54 8.40
C ARG A 62 5.21 -15.88 7.67
N LYS A 63 4.95 -16.94 8.43
CA LYS A 63 4.78 -18.30 7.88
C LYS A 63 3.52 -18.46 7.02
N ASP A 64 2.51 -17.61 7.23
CA ASP A 64 1.26 -17.58 6.48
C ASP A 64 1.38 -16.81 5.15
N GLY A 65 2.58 -16.32 4.80
CA GLY A 65 2.78 -15.47 3.63
C GLY A 65 2.34 -14.02 3.85
N ASN A 66 2.02 -13.59 5.07
CA ASN A 66 1.76 -12.18 5.35
C ASN A 66 3.00 -11.51 5.98
N PHE A 67 2.84 -10.27 6.45
CA PHE A 67 3.87 -9.52 7.16
C PHE A 67 3.39 -9.06 8.52
N ASN A 68 4.30 -9.04 9.49
CA ASN A 68 4.19 -8.08 10.59
C ASN A 68 4.86 -6.79 10.10
N VAL A 69 4.14 -5.68 10.12
CA VAL A 69 4.64 -4.38 9.71
C VAL A 69 4.88 -3.54 10.96
N THR A 70 6.12 -3.12 11.17
CA THR A 70 6.48 -2.28 12.32
C THR A 70 6.82 -0.87 11.84
N ILE A 71 6.19 0.13 12.45
CA ILE A 71 6.45 1.56 12.19
C ILE A 71 6.78 2.22 13.53
N PRO A 72 7.93 2.89 13.69
CA PRO A 72 8.21 3.68 14.87
C PRO A 72 7.37 4.97 14.84
N GLU A 73 6.66 5.22 15.92
CA GLU A 73 6.00 6.48 16.22
C GLU A 73 6.72 7.17 17.38
N ASP A 74 7.08 8.44 17.17
CA ASP A 74 7.47 9.33 18.25
C ASP A 74 6.22 9.96 18.85
N LEU A 75 5.88 9.56 20.08
CA LEU A 75 4.87 10.28 20.85
C LEU A 75 5.45 11.63 21.34
N ARG A 76 4.56 12.59 21.63
CA ARG A 76 4.90 13.98 22.03
C ARG A 76 5.73 14.14 23.33
N TYR A 77 6.32 13.07 23.86
CA TYR A 77 7.09 13.07 25.12
C TYR A 77 8.40 12.26 25.05
N GLY A 78 8.91 11.95 23.84
CA GLY A 78 10.19 11.25 23.67
C GLY A 78 10.14 9.75 23.94
N GLU A 79 8.96 9.19 24.18
CA GLU A 79 8.74 7.74 24.22
C GLU A 79 8.56 7.22 22.79
N LYS A 80 9.40 6.26 22.42
CA LYS A 80 9.31 5.55 21.14
C LYS A 80 8.29 4.44 21.27
N VAL A 81 7.15 4.59 20.59
CA VAL A 81 6.16 3.52 20.46
C VAL A 81 6.34 2.87 19.10
N TYR A 82 6.14 1.56 19.03
CA TYR A 82 6.15 0.82 17.78
C TYR A 82 4.72 0.39 17.47
N LEU A 83 4.19 0.86 16.34
CA LEU A 83 2.97 0.31 15.78
C LEU A 83 3.28 -1.08 15.23
N ASN A 84 2.56 -2.08 15.72
CA ASN A 84 2.65 -3.45 15.22
C ASN A 84 1.39 -3.77 14.43
N LEU A 85 1.54 -3.75 13.12
CA LEU A 85 0.46 -3.83 12.14
C LEU A 85 0.49 -5.18 11.41
N LEU A 86 -0.64 -5.61 10.87
CA LEU A 86 -0.71 -6.79 10.00
C LEU A 86 -0.70 -6.35 8.54
N GLY A 87 0.34 -6.74 7.80
CA GLY A 87 0.41 -6.60 6.35
C GLY A 87 -0.12 -7.85 5.65
N GLU A 88 -1.30 -7.78 5.06
CA GLU A 88 -1.95 -8.87 4.33
C GLU A 88 -1.85 -8.66 2.83
N ARG A 89 -1.48 -9.72 2.10
CA ARG A 89 -1.45 -9.70 0.64
C ARG A 89 -2.85 -9.55 0.07
N SER A 90 -2.95 -8.85 -1.06
CA SER A 90 -4.18 -8.80 -1.84
C SER A 90 -4.01 -9.59 -3.13
N ASP A 91 -5.12 -9.79 -3.85
CA ASP A 91 -5.08 -10.38 -5.19
C ASP A 91 -4.35 -9.46 -6.21
N ASN A 92 -4.14 -8.19 -5.87
CA ASN A 92 -3.32 -7.27 -6.64
C ASN A 92 -1.88 -7.27 -6.10
N GLU A 93 -0.94 -7.70 -6.93
CA GLU A 93 0.50 -7.76 -6.64
C GLU A 93 1.10 -6.39 -6.27
N ASN A 94 0.47 -5.29 -6.66
CA ASN A 94 0.90 -3.93 -6.33
C ASN A 94 0.22 -3.36 -5.08
N LEU A 95 -0.53 -4.18 -4.32
CA LEU A 95 -1.26 -3.72 -3.14
C LEU A 95 -1.05 -4.65 -1.94
N LEU A 96 -0.56 -4.07 -0.84
CA LEU A 96 -0.50 -4.71 0.47
C LEU A 96 -1.52 -4.05 1.41
N ASN A 97 -2.49 -4.80 1.91
CA ASN A 97 -3.41 -4.33 2.93
C ASN A 97 -2.69 -4.25 4.28
N ILE A 98 -2.87 -3.17 5.03
CA ILE A 98 -2.24 -2.93 6.32
C ILE A 98 -3.34 -2.65 7.34
N TYR A 99 -3.52 -3.58 8.29
CA TYR A 99 -4.49 -3.44 9.37
C TYR A 99 -3.83 -2.79 10.59
N PRO A 100 -4.54 -1.87 11.27
CA PRO A 100 -4.06 -1.19 12.49
C PRO A 100 -3.78 -2.14 13.66
N ASP A 101 -4.30 -3.36 13.62
CA ASP A 101 -4.11 -4.37 14.65
C ASP A 101 -4.11 -5.80 14.06
N MET A 102 -3.45 -6.73 14.77
CA MET A 102 -3.30 -8.13 14.34
C MET A 102 -4.61 -8.94 14.34
N SER A 103 -5.62 -8.49 15.08
CA SER A 103 -6.94 -9.11 15.21
C SER A 103 -7.99 -8.54 14.23
N LYS A 104 -7.62 -7.54 13.41
CA LYS A 104 -8.50 -6.82 12.48
C LYS A 104 -9.77 -6.30 13.16
N LYS A 105 -9.65 -5.82 14.41
CA LYS A 105 -10.78 -5.38 15.22
C LYS A 105 -11.32 -4.03 14.76
N TYR A 106 -10.45 -3.16 14.25
CA TYR A 106 -10.88 -1.83 13.83
C TYR A 106 -11.62 -1.87 12.48
N PRO A 107 -12.66 -1.04 12.31
CA PRO A 107 -13.46 -1.00 11.08
C PRO A 107 -12.80 -0.16 9.97
N TYR A 108 -11.48 -0.05 9.98
CA TYR A 108 -10.71 0.67 8.97
C TYR A 108 -9.42 -0.09 8.66
N LEU A 109 -8.92 0.09 7.44
CA LEU A 109 -7.63 -0.44 7.01
C LEU A 109 -6.89 0.59 6.16
N MET A 110 -5.59 0.41 6.04
CA MET A 110 -4.76 1.13 5.09
C MET A 110 -4.31 0.15 4.00
N SER A 111 -3.88 0.67 2.86
CA SER A 111 -3.14 -0.14 1.89
C SER A 111 -1.91 0.60 1.42
N LEU A 112 -0.81 -0.12 1.25
CA LEU A 112 0.37 0.33 0.53
C LEU A 112 0.18 -0.03 -0.94
N ASN A 113 0.08 0.98 -1.80
CA ASN A 113 -0.12 0.85 -3.24
C ASN A 113 1.19 1.19 -3.93
N ILE A 114 1.84 0.17 -4.48
CA ILE A 114 3.17 0.26 -5.10
C ILE A 114 2.99 0.62 -6.59
N LEU A 115 3.68 1.66 -7.03
CA LEU A 115 3.71 2.06 -8.44
C LEU A 115 5.03 1.70 -9.11
N ASP A 116 6.14 1.76 -8.37
CA ASP A 116 7.45 1.37 -8.85
C ASP A 116 8.33 0.90 -7.69
N VAL A 117 9.11 -0.16 -7.91
CA VAL A 117 9.98 -0.76 -6.88
C VAL A 117 11.10 -1.55 -7.55
N ASP A 118 12.33 -1.34 -7.08
CA ASP A 118 13.50 -2.10 -7.53
C ASP A 118 14.02 -3.07 -6.46
N TYR A 119 13.36 -3.12 -5.31
CA TYR A 119 13.61 -3.97 -4.13
C TYR A 119 14.93 -3.72 -3.39
N ILE A 120 15.93 -3.17 -4.09
CA ILE A 120 17.31 -3.01 -3.65
C ILE A 120 17.57 -1.59 -3.16
N HIS A 121 16.92 -0.58 -3.74
CA HIS A 121 17.20 0.83 -3.44
C HIS A 121 15.94 1.58 -3.03
N TYR A 122 14.83 1.45 -3.77
CA TYR A 122 13.64 2.27 -3.55
C TYR A 122 12.33 1.52 -3.75
N MET A 123 11.28 2.11 -3.18
CA MET A 123 9.88 1.78 -3.44
C MET A 123 9.08 3.09 -3.46
N ALA A 124 8.31 3.28 -4.52
CA ALA A 124 7.48 4.46 -4.74
C ALA A 124 6.02 4.05 -4.86
N GLY A 125 5.16 4.78 -4.15
CA GLY A 125 3.75 4.48 -4.09
C GLY A 125 2.96 5.49 -3.28
N TYR A 126 1.80 5.09 -2.82
CA TYR A 126 0.98 5.88 -1.93
C TYR A 126 0.26 4.98 -0.94
N MET A 127 -0.12 5.56 0.19
CA MET A 127 -1.04 4.91 1.10
C MET A 127 -2.46 5.22 0.66
N CYS A 128 -3.38 4.28 0.81
CA CYS A 128 -4.81 4.59 0.80
C CYS A 128 -5.41 4.25 2.15
N PHE A 129 -6.25 5.15 2.67
CA PHE A 129 -7.04 4.91 3.87
C PHE A 129 -8.46 4.52 3.47
N TYR A 130 -8.94 3.42 4.01
CA TYR A 130 -10.32 2.96 3.88
C TYR A 130 -11.00 3.07 5.24
N LEU A 131 -11.88 4.06 5.38
CA LEU A 131 -12.77 4.24 6.51
C LEU A 131 -14.17 3.72 6.14
N PRO A 132 -15.05 3.43 7.12
CA PRO A 132 -16.39 2.91 6.85
C PRO A 132 -17.23 3.75 5.86
N THR A 133 -16.96 5.05 5.77
CA THR A 133 -17.77 6.00 5.01
C THR A 133 -17.01 6.72 3.90
N ARG A 134 -15.70 6.46 3.74
CA ARG A 134 -14.88 7.11 2.72
C ARG A 134 -13.55 6.39 2.54
N SER A 135 -13.01 6.43 1.33
CA SER A 135 -11.59 6.15 1.11
C SER A 135 -10.90 7.32 0.42
N PHE A 136 -9.62 7.50 0.69
CA PHE A 136 -8.80 8.54 0.06
C PHE A 136 -7.31 8.18 0.08
N PRO A 137 -6.56 8.56 -0.98
CA PRO A 137 -5.13 8.37 -1.04
C PRO A 137 -4.40 9.39 -0.16
N ILE A 138 -3.27 8.98 0.39
CA ILE A 138 -2.30 9.80 1.11
C ILE A 138 -0.94 9.52 0.48
N GLY A 139 -0.33 10.56 -0.09
CA GLY A 139 0.95 10.45 -0.76
C GLY A 139 1.44 11.81 -1.27
N PRO A 140 2.61 11.84 -1.91
CA PRO A 140 3.46 10.70 -2.30
C PRO A 140 4.09 9.96 -1.11
N LEU A 141 4.31 8.65 -1.25
CA LEU A 141 5.14 7.84 -0.35
C LEU A 141 6.35 7.30 -1.11
N VAL A 142 7.54 7.76 -0.73
CA VAL A 142 8.81 7.25 -1.27
C VAL A 142 9.60 6.64 -0.12
N LEU A 143 9.94 5.37 -0.30
CA LEU A 143 10.72 4.57 0.63
C LEU A 143 12.08 4.22 0.02
N SER A 144 13.11 4.09 0.86
CA SER A 144 14.47 3.73 0.44
C SER A 144 15.12 2.71 1.38
N ARG A 145 16.00 1.85 0.84
CA ARG A 145 16.86 1.01 1.68
C ARG A 145 17.96 1.80 2.40
N SER A 146 18.24 3.02 1.94
CA SER A 146 19.12 4.00 2.58
C SER A 146 18.31 5.10 3.25
N ASN A 147 18.86 5.77 4.26
CA ASN A 147 18.23 6.94 4.88
C ASN A 147 18.30 8.21 4.02
N THR A 148 18.88 8.13 2.83
CA THR A 148 19.05 9.24 1.89
C THR A 148 18.72 8.81 0.45
N MET A 149 18.40 9.78 -0.39
CA MET A 149 18.15 9.63 -1.83
C MET A 149 18.60 10.91 -2.54
N SER A 150 19.03 10.81 -3.80
CA SER A 150 19.35 12.00 -4.60
C SER A 150 18.08 12.82 -4.86
N ALA A 151 18.23 14.14 -4.96
CA ALA A 151 17.10 15.04 -5.23
C ALA A 151 16.41 14.71 -6.56
N ASP A 152 17.18 14.39 -7.60
CA ASP A 152 16.65 14.05 -8.93
C ASP A 152 15.78 12.79 -8.89
N LYS A 153 16.26 11.71 -8.25
CA LYS A 153 15.49 10.47 -8.15
C LYS A 153 14.26 10.65 -7.27
N LEU A 154 14.36 11.44 -6.19
CA LEU A 154 13.23 11.76 -5.33
C LEU A 154 12.14 12.53 -6.08
N ALA A 155 12.54 13.51 -6.91
CA ALA A 155 11.61 14.27 -7.76
C ALA A 155 10.94 13.37 -8.79
N GLU A 156 11.71 12.53 -9.51
CA GLU A 156 11.21 11.56 -10.48
C GLU A 156 10.12 10.65 -9.88
N LEU A 157 10.39 10.02 -8.73
CA LEU A 157 9.45 9.11 -8.07
C LEU A 157 8.23 9.84 -7.51
N THR A 158 8.42 11.04 -6.97
CA THR A 158 7.32 11.87 -6.44
C THR A 158 6.38 12.31 -7.56
N ASP A 159 6.91 12.73 -8.69
CA ASP A 159 6.13 13.19 -9.84
C ASP A 159 5.40 12.02 -10.50
N LEU A 160 6.01 10.83 -10.57
CA LEU A 160 5.33 9.60 -10.97
C LEU A 160 4.05 9.36 -10.15
N ILE A 161 4.16 9.42 -8.82
CA ILE A 161 3.01 9.17 -7.92
C ILE A 161 1.94 10.26 -8.09
N LYS A 162 2.34 11.53 -8.15
CA LYS A 162 1.39 12.65 -8.31
C LYS A 162 0.63 12.56 -9.64
N ASN A 163 1.34 12.38 -10.75
CA ASN A 163 0.73 12.26 -12.07
C ASN A 163 -0.24 11.08 -12.14
N TYR A 164 0.11 9.95 -11.51
CA TYR A 164 -0.77 8.79 -11.41
C TYR A 164 -2.05 9.13 -10.63
N LEU A 165 -1.93 9.72 -9.45
CA LEU A 165 -3.08 10.08 -8.62
C LEU A 165 -3.96 11.13 -9.30
N GLU A 166 -3.39 12.17 -9.90
CA GLU A 166 -4.14 13.19 -10.63
C GLU A 166 -4.91 12.60 -11.81
N THR A 167 -4.29 11.71 -12.58
CA THR A 167 -4.95 11.06 -13.72
C THR A 167 -6.07 10.14 -13.27
N ALA A 168 -5.83 9.34 -12.24
CA ALA A 168 -6.78 8.32 -11.79
C ALA A 168 -7.95 8.90 -10.98
N LEU A 169 -7.81 10.09 -10.40
CA LEU A 169 -8.87 10.78 -9.66
C LEU A 169 -9.83 11.60 -10.54
N VAL A 170 -9.47 11.83 -11.81
CA VAL A 170 -10.28 12.59 -12.77
C VAL A 170 -11.18 11.68 -13.62
N GLN A 171 -10.96 10.36 -13.58
CA GLN A 171 -11.76 9.34 -14.27
C GLN A 171 -12.97 8.90 -13.44
#